data_AF-A0A661ARI6-F1
#
_entry.id   AF-A0A661ARI6-F1
#
_cell.length_a   1.000
_cell.length_b   1.000
_cell.length_c   1.000
_cell.angle_alpha   90.00
_cell.angle_beta   90.00
_cell.angle_gamma   90.00
#
_symmetry.space_group_name_H-M   'P 1'
#
loop_
_entity.id
_entity.type
_entity.pdbx_description
1 polymer ?
#
loop_
_entity_poly.entity_id
_entity_poly.type
_entity_poly.pdbx_seq_one_letter_code
_entity_poly.pdbx_strand_id
1 'polypeptide(L)'
;VGEYDLRLTSWNSEGDSLTAYKNISLTTVGIAEKNSIPQCFGIDVYPNPFNSSVVITVETQNLASLPEIAIYDVMGNVVATPFGACAPLSPLLRGTNEQSASGASRGFIWQPDENIPSGIFLVKATTQDGQTITKRIVYLK
;
A
#
# COMPACT_ATOMS: atom_id res chain seq x y z
N VAL A 1 -34.10 7.22 6.19
CA VAL A 1 -33.64 6.91 4.83
C VAL A 1 -34.84 6.96 3.93
N GLY A 2 -34.80 7.71 2.83
CA GLY A 2 -35.93 7.86 1.93
C GLY A 2 -35.48 8.24 0.53
N GLU A 3 -36.17 7.71 -0.47
CA GLU A 3 -36.02 8.07 -1.88
C GLU A 3 -37.06 9.14 -2.23
N TYR A 4 -36.63 10.20 -2.90
CA TYR A 4 -37.47 11.31 -3.30
C TYR A 4 -37.20 11.67 -4.75
N ASP A 5 -38.27 12.01 -5.48
CA ASP A 5 -38.15 12.54 -6.84
C ASP A 5 -38.33 14.05 -6.80
N LEU A 6 -37.28 14.80 -7.14
CA LEU A 6 -37.40 16.23 -7.37
C LEU A 6 -37.87 16.47 -8.80
N ARG A 7 -39.01 17.15 -8.93
CA ARG A 7 -39.50 17.69 -10.20
C ARG A 7 -39.28 19.20 -10.20
N LEU A 8 -38.55 19.69 -11.19
CA LEU A 8 -38.46 21.11 -11.49
C LEU A 8 -39.10 21.36 -12.85
N THR A 9 -40.09 22.26 -12.89
CA THR A 9 -40.66 22.76 -14.13
C THR A 9 -40.35 24.24 -14.24
N SER A 10 -39.83 24.66 -15.40
CA SER A 10 -39.61 26.07 -15.75
C SER A 10 -40.48 26.42 -16.94
N TRP A 11 -41.08 27.60 -16.91
CA TRP A 11 -41.89 28.13 -18.01
C TRP A 11 -41.20 29.36 -18.61
N ASN A 12 -41.32 29.54 -19.93
CA ASN A 12 -40.93 30.79 -20.58
C ASN A 12 -42.13 31.76 -20.65
N SER A 13 -41.89 32.97 -21.14
CA SER A 13 -42.92 34.00 -21.31
C SER A 13 -43.95 33.68 -22.39
N GLU A 14 -43.70 32.68 -23.24
CA GLU A 14 -44.59 32.22 -24.30
C GLU A 14 -45.56 31.11 -23.82
N GLY A 15 -45.38 30.64 -22.59
CA GLY A 15 -46.22 29.60 -21.97
C GLY A 15 -45.68 28.18 -22.14
N ASP A 16 -44.59 27.99 -22.87
CA ASP A 16 -43.92 26.70 -22.97
C ASP A 16 -43.23 26.33 -21.67
N SER A 17 -43.13 25.04 -21.40
CA SER A 17 -42.48 24.54 -20.19
C SER A 17 -41.48 23.44 -20.48
N LEU A 18 -40.38 23.45 -19.71
CA LEU A 18 -39.44 22.34 -19.61
C LEU A 18 -39.52 21.77 -18.20
N THR A 19 -39.66 20.44 -18.10
CA THR A 19 -39.63 19.75 -16.81
C THR A 19 -38.43 18.81 -16.75
N ALA A 20 -37.65 18.92 -15.67
CA ALA A 20 -36.57 18.01 -15.33
C ALA A 20 -36.93 17.23 -14.04
N TYR A 21 -36.50 15.98 -14.00
CA TYR A 21 -36.64 15.11 -12.85
C TYR A 21 -35.26 14.73 -12.33
N LYS A 22 -35.09 14.70 -11.01
CA LYS A 22 -33.88 14.24 -10.35
C LYS A 22 -34.22 13.47 -9.10
N ASN A 23 -33.82 12.21 -9.08
CA ASN A 23 -34.01 11.34 -7.92
C ASN A 23 -32.93 11.70 -6.89
N ILE A 24 -33.34 11.82 -5.63
CA ILE A 24 -32.46 12.11 -4.51
C ILE A 24 -32.79 11.18 -3.36
N SER A 25 -31.76 10.51 -2.87
CA SER A 25 -31.83 9.63 -1.72
C SER A 25 -31.28 10.37 -0.50
N LEU A 26 -32.07 10.51 0.57
CA LEU A 26 -31.56 10.94 1.87
C LEU A 26 -31.05 9.72 2.64
N THR A 27 -29.72 9.59 2.70
CA THR A 27 -29.07 8.70 3.65
C THR A 27 -28.93 9.41 5.01
N THR A 28 -28.99 8.63 6.09
CA THR A 28 -28.75 9.17 7.43
C THR A 28 -27.35 9.80 7.49
N VAL A 29 -27.24 11.02 8.03
CA VAL A 29 -25.94 11.69 8.23
C VAL A 29 -25.28 11.08 9.48
N GLY A 30 -24.99 9.79 9.41
CA GLY A 30 -24.05 9.15 10.32
C GLY A 30 -22.65 9.60 9.92
N ILE A 31 -21.80 9.82 10.92
CA ILE A 31 -20.35 9.91 10.74
C ILE A 31 -19.94 8.83 9.73
N ALA A 32 -19.25 9.23 8.66
CA ALA A 32 -18.75 8.27 7.69
C ALA A 32 -17.87 7.26 8.43
N GLU A 33 -18.38 6.05 8.67
CA GLU A 33 -17.51 4.93 8.96
C GLU A 33 -16.62 4.81 7.75
N LYS A 34 -15.33 5.09 7.97
CA LYS A 34 -14.28 4.78 7.01
C LYS A 34 -14.31 3.26 6.87
N ASN A 35 -15.11 2.77 5.92
CA ASN A 35 -15.03 1.41 5.45
C ASN A 35 -13.66 1.26 4.81
N SER A 36 -12.65 1.01 5.64
CA SER A 36 -11.34 0.54 5.21
C SER A 36 -11.58 -0.81 4.56
N ILE A 37 -11.79 -0.78 3.24
CA ILE A 37 -11.57 -1.92 2.37
C ILE A 37 -10.24 -2.54 2.84
N PRO A 38 -10.19 -3.84 3.18
CA PRO A 38 -8.95 -4.45 3.62
C PRO A 38 -7.89 -4.16 2.56
N GLN A 39 -6.93 -3.30 2.90
CA GLN A 39 -5.81 -3.04 2.01
C GLN A 39 -5.02 -4.35 1.99
N CYS A 40 -5.07 -5.08 0.88
CA CYS A 40 -4.17 -6.21 0.72
C CYS A 40 -2.77 -5.62 0.50
N PHE A 41 -1.86 -5.86 1.43
CA PHE A 41 -0.45 -5.54 1.29
C PHE A 41 0.39 -6.76 1.68
N GLY A 42 1.40 -7.06 0.87
CA GLY A 42 2.17 -8.30 0.93
C GLY A 42 3.67 -8.04 0.92
N ILE A 43 4.42 -8.98 1.49
CA ILE A 43 5.89 -9.02 1.34
C ILE A 43 6.27 -10.33 0.66
N ASP A 44 7.01 -10.21 -0.44
CA ASP A 44 7.68 -11.31 -1.10
C ASP A 44 9.19 -11.21 -1.00
N VAL A 45 9.83 -12.37 -0.84
CA VAL A 45 11.27 -12.46 -0.59
C VAL A 45 11.80 -13.58 -1.46
N TYR A 46 12.74 -13.26 -2.35
CA TYR A 46 13.38 -14.22 -3.24
C TYR A 46 14.77 -13.71 -3.69
N PRO A 47 15.69 -14.58 -4.13
CA PRO A 47 15.79 -15.99 -3.74
C PRO A 47 16.35 -16.11 -2.31
N ASN A 48 15.84 -17.08 -1.57
CA ASN A 48 16.42 -17.56 -0.31
C ASN A 48 16.16 -19.08 -0.30
N PRO A 49 17.15 -19.99 -0.40
CA PRO A 49 18.60 -19.89 -0.08
C PRO A 49 19.56 -20.01 -1.29
N PHE A 50 20.87 -19.72 -1.09
CA PHE A 50 22.06 -19.75 -2.00
C PHE A 50 22.57 -18.44 -2.66
N ASN A 51 22.07 -17.26 -2.28
CA ASN A 51 22.65 -15.99 -2.75
C ASN A 51 23.04 -15.07 -1.59
N SER A 52 24.12 -14.30 -1.78
CA SER A 52 24.62 -13.29 -0.83
C SER A 52 23.74 -12.03 -0.75
N SER A 53 22.67 -11.97 -1.52
CA SER A 53 21.68 -10.90 -1.50
C SER A 53 20.26 -11.46 -1.63
N VAL A 54 19.30 -10.70 -1.12
CA VAL A 54 17.88 -11.06 -1.05
C VAL A 54 17.06 -9.94 -1.67
N VAL A 55 16.23 -10.27 -2.67
CA VAL A 55 15.23 -9.34 -3.22
C VAL A 55 13.98 -9.38 -2.35
N ILE A 56 13.54 -8.21 -1.91
CA ILE A 56 12.35 -8.00 -1.10
C ILE A 56 11.39 -7.15 -1.92
N THR A 57 10.19 -7.65 -2.18
CA THR A 57 9.12 -6.93 -2.86
C THR A 57 8.01 -6.64 -1.88
N VAL A 58 7.60 -5.38 -1.80
CA VAL A 58 6.45 -4.94 -1.01
C VAL A 58 5.36 -4.52 -1.98
N GLU A 59 4.22 -5.19 -1.90
CA GLU A 59 3.04 -4.91 -2.72
C GLU A 59 1.98 -4.21 -1.88
N THR A 60 1.35 -3.17 -2.42
CA THR A 60 0.25 -2.44 -1.78
C THR A 60 -0.78 -1.98 -2.82
N GLN A 61 -2.05 -2.01 -2.45
CA GLN A 61 -3.12 -1.41 -3.27
C GLN A 61 -3.17 0.12 -3.12
N ASN A 62 -2.44 0.68 -2.16
CA ASN A 62 -2.42 2.12 -1.90
C ASN A 62 -1.26 2.80 -2.64
N LEU A 63 -1.53 3.31 -3.84
CA LEU A 63 -0.57 4.05 -4.68
C LEU A 63 -0.12 5.40 -4.06
N ALA A 64 -0.93 5.99 -3.17
CA ALA A 64 -0.65 7.30 -2.59
C ALA A 64 0.37 7.23 -1.43
N SER A 65 0.58 6.05 -0.85
CA SER A 65 1.41 5.87 0.34
C SER A 65 2.14 4.54 0.30
N LEU A 66 3.46 4.61 0.09
CA LEU A 66 4.32 3.43 0.09
C LEU A 66 4.70 3.06 1.54
N PRO A 67 4.65 1.77 1.91
CA PRO A 67 5.05 1.34 3.24
C PRO A 67 6.52 1.62 3.54
N GLU A 68 6.82 1.95 4.79
CA GLU A 68 8.18 1.96 5.32
C GLU A 68 8.65 0.52 5.54
N ILE A 69 9.90 0.21 5.18
CA ILE A 69 10.48 -1.12 5.33
C ILE A 69 11.72 -1.05 6.22
N ALA A 70 11.88 -2.04 7.10
CA ALA A 70 13.08 -2.26 7.88
C ALA A 70 13.34 -3.76 8.10
N ILE A 71 14.62 -4.12 8.25
CA ILE A 71 15.05 -5.47 8.58
C ILE A 71 15.57 -5.49 10.01
N TYR A 72 15.14 -6.51 10.76
CA TYR A 72 15.47 -6.69 12.16
C TYR A 72 16.15 -8.03 12.39
N ASP A 73 17.06 -8.08 13.37
CA ASP A 73 17.51 -9.34 13.93
C ASP A 73 16.45 -9.96 14.87
N VAL A 74 16.72 -11.14 15.41
CA VAL A 74 15.82 -11.84 16.35
C VAL A 74 15.67 -11.13 17.70
N MET A 75 16.58 -10.20 18.03
CA MET A 75 16.53 -9.38 19.24
C MET A 75 15.75 -8.07 19.03
N GLY A 76 15.31 -7.79 17.80
CA GLY A 76 14.57 -6.59 17.45
C GLY A 76 15.44 -5.37 17.13
N ASN A 77 16.76 -5.55 16.94
CA ASN A 77 17.63 -4.46 16.49
C ASN A 77 17.45 -4.23 14.99
N VAL A 78 17.42 -2.96 14.58
CA VAL A 78 17.36 -2.60 13.16
C VAL A 78 18.73 -2.87 12.52
N VAL A 79 18.75 -3.75 11.53
CA VAL A 79 19.94 -4.15 10.77
C VAL A 79 20.02 -3.42 9.43
N ALA A 80 18.87 -3.08 8.83
CA ALA A 80 18.85 -2.41 7.54
C ALA A 80 17.60 -1.55 7.34
N THR A 81 17.78 -0.35 6.77
CA THR A 81 16.71 0.56 6.31
C THR A 81 17.01 1.06 4.89
N PRO A 82 15.98 1.40 4.10
CA PRO A 82 16.12 1.91 2.73
C PRO A 82 16.64 3.34 2.66
N PHE A 83 16.60 4.07 3.77
CA PHE A 83 17.03 5.46 3.85
C PHE A 83 17.85 5.66 5.14
N GLY A 84 19.10 6.11 5.01
CA GLY A 84 20.03 6.31 6.12
C GLY A 84 21.51 6.28 5.70
N ALA A 85 22.41 6.72 6.57
CA ALA A 85 23.87 6.81 6.31
C ALA A 85 24.57 5.44 6.16
N CYS A 86 23.88 4.34 6.49
CA CYS A 86 24.34 2.96 6.34
C CYS A 86 23.25 2.14 5.64
N ALA A 87 22.73 2.60 4.50
CA ALA A 87 21.61 1.95 3.80
C ALA A 87 22.08 0.70 3.02
N PRO A 88 21.89 -0.53 3.52
CA PRO A 88 22.24 -1.77 2.82
C PRO A 88 21.09 -2.23 1.91
N LEU A 89 20.01 -1.44 1.86
CA LEU A 89 18.78 -1.68 1.11
C LEU A 89 18.74 -0.77 -0.12
N SER A 90 19.07 -1.34 -1.27
CA SER A 90 19.02 -0.63 -2.54
C SER A 90 17.61 -0.70 -3.11
N PRO A 91 16.93 0.44 -3.38
CA PRO A 91 15.63 0.42 -4.02
C PRO A 91 15.75 -0.07 -5.47
N LEU A 92 14.93 -1.06 -5.83
CA LEU A 92 14.70 -1.44 -7.22
C LEU A 92 13.59 -0.54 -7.77
N LEU A 93 13.94 0.39 -8.67
CA LEU A 93 12.92 1.03 -9.50
C LEU A 93 12.37 -0.02 -10.46
N ARG A 94 11.29 -0.71 -10.06
CA ARG A 94 10.45 -1.40 -11.03
C ARG A 94 9.57 -0.33 -11.65
N GLY A 95 9.80 -0.07 -12.95
CA GLY A 95 9.03 0.92 -13.71
C GLY A 95 7.53 0.69 -13.50
N THR A 96 6.81 1.79 -13.33
CA THR A 96 5.35 1.86 -13.37
C THR A 96 4.88 1.44 -14.75
N ASN A 97 4.95 0.14 -15.08
CA ASN A 97 4.29 -0.37 -16.27
C ASN A 97 2.80 -0.36 -15.97
N GLU A 98 2.12 0.62 -16.55
CA GLU A 98 0.71 0.98 -16.40
C GLU A 98 -0.27 -0.10 -16.92
N GLN A 99 0.12 -1.37 -16.90
CA GLN A 99 -0.66 -2.51 -17.41
C GLN A 99 -0.94 -3.60 -16.38
N SER A 100 -0.53 -3.43 -15.12
CA SER A 100 -1.08 -4.20 -14.00
C SER A 100 -2.15 -3.36 -13.31
N ALA A 101 -3.37 -3.44 -13.81
CA ALA A 101 -4.53 -2.89 -13.13
C ALA A 101 -4.59 -3.49 -11.72
N SER A 102 -4.41 -2.65 -10.68
CA SER A 102 -4.77 -2.88 -9.26
C SER A 102 -3.66 -2.87 -8.17
N GLY A 103 -2.42 -2.43 -8.40
CA GLY A 103 -1.48 -2.28 -7.27
C GLY A 103 -0.17 -1.52 -7.53
N ALA A 104 0.35 -0.85 -6.49
CA ALA A 104 1.70 -0.34 -6.42
C ALA A 104 2.63 -1.42 -5.86
N SER A 105 3.77 -1.67 -6.50
CA SER A 105 4.80 -2.57 -5.97
C SER A 105 6.13 -1.83 -5.89
N ARG A 106 6.88 -2.07 -4.80
CA ARG A 106 8.22 -1.53 -4.60
C ARG A 106 9.18 -2.66 -4.27
N GLY A 107 10.25 -2.78 -5.05
CA GLY A 107 11.31 -3.75 -4.80
C GLY A 107 12.50 -3.14 -4.06
N PHE A 108 13.19 -3.96 -3.30
CA PHE A 108 14.44 -3.66 -2.61
C PHE A 108 15.40 -4.84 -2.75
N ILE A 109 16.70 -4.57 -2.82
CA ILE A 109 17.74 -5.58 -2.64
C ILE A 109 18.38 -5.35 -1.29
N TRP A 110 18.34 -6.37 -0.44
CA TRP A 110 19.15 -6.44 0.76
C TRP A 110 20.44 -7.21 0.49
N GLN A 111 21.55 -6.52 0.68
CA GLN A 111 22.88 -7.13 0.67
C GLN A 111 23.48 -6.91 2.07
N PRO A 112 23.52 -7.94 2.93
CA PRO A 112 24.09 -7.80 4.27
C PRO A 112 25.57 -7.45 4.20
N ASP A 113 26.03 -6.56 5.08
CA ASP A 113 27.45 -6.26 5.25
C ASP A 113 28.21 -7.50 5.75
N GLU A 114 29.54 -7.53 5.56
CA GLU A 114 30.37 -8.67 5.96
C GLU A 114 30.28 -9.05 7.44
N ASN A 115 29.94 -8.07 8.29
CA ASN A 115 29.82 -8.20 9.74
C ASN A 115 28.47 -8.77 10.19
N ILE A 116 27.49 -8.91 9.28
CA ILE A 116 26.20 -9.52 9.60
C ILE A 116 26.36 -11.04 9.58
N PRO A 117 26.12 -11.75 10.70
CA PRO A 117 26.23 -13.19 10.75
C PRO A 117 25.11 -13.87 9.97
N SER A 118 25.34 -15.12 9.54
CA SER A 118 24.27 -15.99 9.09
C SER A 118 23.24 -16.18 10.20
N GLY A 119 21.95 -16.19 9.85
CA GLY A 119 20.89 -16.27 10.84
C GLY A 119 19.50 -15.97 10.29
N ILE A 120 18.57 -15.85 11.24
CA ILE A 120 17.18 -15.49 10.96
C ILE A 120 17.02 -13.99 11.12
N PHE A 121 16.33 -13.36 10.17
CA PHE A 121 15.99 -11.94 10.21
C PHE A 121 14.50 -11.76 9.91
N LEU A 122 13.97 -10.60 10.31
CA LEU A 122 12.58 -10.24 10.13
C LEU A 122 12.49 -8.99 9.26
N VAL A 123 11.82 -9.11 8.12
CA VAL A 123 11.46 -7.96 7.29
C VAL A 123 10.11 -7.45 7.76
N LYS A 124 10.03 -6.18 8.15
CA LYS A 124 8.77 -5.54 8.54
C LYS A 124 8.45 -4.43 7.55
N ALA A 125 7.23 -4.43 7.03
CA ALA A 125 6.67 -3.30 6.31
C ALA A 125 5.57 -2.66 7.17
N THR A 126 5.57 -1.33 7.25
CA THR A 126 4.63 -0.53 8.03
C THR A 126 3.98 0.52 7.12
N THR A 127 2.67 0.50 7.03
CA THR A 127 1.91 1.51 6.28
C THR A 127 1.74 2.79 7.13
N GLN A 128 1.41 3.93 6.49
CA GLN A 128 1.20 5.20 7.21
C GLN A 128 0.05 5.16 8.23
N ASP A 129 -0.94 4.31 8.02
CA ASP A 129 -2.06 4.08 8.96
C ASP A 129 -1.70 3.08 10.08
N GLY A 130 -0.45 2.61 10.14
CA GLY A 130 0.08 1.80 11.23
C GLY A 130 -0.14 0.30 11.07
N GLN A 131 -0.69 -0.17 9.94
CA GLN A 131 -0.76 -1.61 9.66
C GLN A 131 0.63 -2.15 9.40
N THR A 132 0.90 -3.36 9.89
CA THR A 132 2.22 -3.99 9.76
C THR A 132 2.10 -5.40 9.24
N ILE A 133 3.06 -5.79 8.41
CA ILE A 133 3.28 -7.18 8.00
C ILE A 133 4.75 -7.50 8.23
N THR A 134 5.00 -8.70 8.73
CA THR A 134 6.36 -9.18 9.01
C THR A 134 6.59 -10.50 8.31
N LYS A 135 7.74 -10.64 7.65
CA LYS A 135 8.16 -11.89 7.00
C LYS A 135 9.52 -12.33 7.51
N ARG A 136 9.63 -13.61 7.88
CA ARG A 136 10.89 -14.23 8.28
C ARG A 136 11.74 -14.52 7.05
N ILE A 137 13.01 -14.17 7.12
CA ILE A 137 14.03 -14.50 6.12
C ILE A 137 15.20 -15.21 6.80
N VAL A 138 15.95 -15.99 6.01
CA VAL A 138 17.15 -16.69 6.46
C VAL A 138 18.30 -16.18 5.60
N TYR A 139 19.38 -15.78 6.24
CA TYR A 139 20.62 -15.41 5.57
C TYR A 139 21.69 -16.45 5.91
N LEU A 140 22.38 -16.94 4.87
CA LEU A 140 23.47 -17.88 4.98
C LEU A 140 24.64 -17.34 4.14
N LYS A 141 25.81 -17.22 4.76
CA LYS A 141 27.05 -16.73 4.14
C LYS A 141 27.84 -17.87 3.51
#